data_AF-A0A959YBV0-F1
#
_entry.id   AF-A0A959YBV0-F1
#
_cell.length_a   1.000
_cell.length_b   1.000
_cell.length_c   1.000
_cell.angle_alpha   90.00
_cell.angle_beta   90.00
_cell.angle_gamma   90.00
#
_symmetry.space_group_name_H-M   'P 1'
#
loop_
_entity.id
_entity.type
_entity.pdbx_description
1 polymer ?
#
loop_
_entity_poly.entity_id
_entity_poly.type
_entity_poly.pdbx_seq_one_letter_code
_entity_poly.pdbx_strand_id
1 'polypeptide(L)'
;MKALVRSLLRRVLPLTGLRGRHKLADRLGGWAMPDPAVEVLPINGIGIEIDHRLSTCRHMYYGIYEESFVHFLERILKPGDVVFDLGANIGYIMAVAHGLVGRSGLVAAFEPSRICHGQIMRNNPVLPDGVKLFNAAIMERSGSFPFMDTPRVISSGFSVLFHNREAGPDDQVYEVEAISIDDAAQRLNVERIACIKMDIEGAELIALKGAQRVLSSGMVDHVLVETTNMSDSVRAENERIIALLEGHGYKPHLPDRRGHLHPWTIDLDKRFRTDIIWKRGALN
;
A
#
# COMPACT_ATOMS: atom_id res chain seq x y z
N MET A 1 1.95 -34.16 -3.14
CA MET A 1 1.67 -33.56 -4.46
C MET A 1 1.32 -32.07 -4.38
N LYS A 2 0.27 -31.64 -3.68
CA LYS A 2 -0.14 -30.21 -3.59
C LYS A 2 0.97 -29.26 -3.10
N ALA A 3 1.70 -29.64 -2.05
CA ALA A 3 2.83 -28.85 -1.53
C ALA A 3 3.95 -28.64 -2.57
N LEU A 4 4.26 -29.66 -3.37
CA LEU A 4 5.23 -29.56 -4.46
C LEU A 4 4.75 -28.59 -5.55
N VAL A 5 3.47 -28.64 -5.91
CA VAL A 5 2.87 -27.69 -6.87
C VAL A 5 2.95 -26.27 -6.34
N ARG A 6 2.59 -26.02 -5.07
CA ARG A 6 2.74 -24.71 -4.42
C ARG A 6 4.19 -24.22 -4.45
N SER A 7 5.14 -25.08 -4.07
CA SER A 7 6.56 -24.73 -4.07
C SER A 7 7.08 -24.43 -5.48
N LEU A 8 6.61 -25.17 -6.49
CA LEU A 8 6.97 -24.93 -7.89
C LEU A 8 6.39 -23.61 -8.38
N LEU A 9 5.09 -23.36 -8.17
CA LEU A 9 4.42 -22.12 -8.56
C LEU A 9 5.09 -20.90 -7.92
N ARG A 10 5.48 -20.99 -6.65
CA ARG A 10 6.19 -19.90 -5.94
C ARG A 10 7.55 -19.58 -6.55
N ARG A 11 8.23 -20.55 -7.15
CA ARG A 11 9.52 -20.33 -7.84
C ARG A 11 9.35 -19.85 -9.27
N VAL A 12 8.32 -20.34 -9.97
CA VAL A 12 8.16 -20.14 -11.41
C VAL A 12 7.37 -18.88 -11.72
N LEU A 13 6.25 -18.63 -11.03
CA LEU A 13 5.34 -17.53 -11.39
C LEU A 13 6.01 -16.15 -11.44
N PRO A 14 6.86 -15.76 -10.46
CA PRO A 14 7.58 -14.47 -10.52
C PRO A 14 8.47 -14.34 -11.75
N LEU A 15 9.17 -15.42 -12.12
CA LEU A 15 10.16 -15.43 -13.20
C LEU A 15 9.53 -15.46 -14.59
N THR A 16 8.27 -15.88 -14.69
CA THR A 16 7.62 -16.04 -15.99
C THR A 16 6.92 -14.77 -16.43
N GLY A 17 7.24 -14.29 -17.64
CA GLY A 17 6.43 -13.29 -18.36
C GLY A 17 5.10 -13.85 -18.91
N LEU A 18 4.67 -15.03 -18.45
CA LEU A 18 3.52 -15.76 -18.96
C LEU A 18 2.23 -14.95 -18.80
N ARG A 19 1.54 -14.72 -19.92
CA ARG A 19 0.19 -14.14 -19.91
C ARG A 19 -0.75 -15.10 -19.17
N GLY A 20 -1.53 -14.58 -18.22
CA GLY A 20 -2.50 -15.35 -17.45
C GLY A 20 -1.96 -16.02 -16.18
N ARG A 21 -0.72 -15.73 -15.77
CA ARG A 21 -0.13 -16.29 -14.54
C ARG A 21 -0.92 -16.01 -13.26
N HIS A 22 -1.59 -14.85 -13.14
CA HIS A 22 -2.51 -14.56 -12.02
C HIS A 22 -3.70 -15.53 -11.98
N LYS A 23 -4.33 -15.80 -13.14
CA LYS A 23 -5.39 -16.82 -13.25
C LYS A 23 -4.88 -18.22 -12.92
N LEU A 24 -3.63 -18.52 -13.26
CA LEU A 24 -2.98 -19.79 -12.93
C LEU A 24 -2.74 -19.90 -11.42
N ALA A 25 -2.23 -18.83 -10.79
CA ALA A 25 -2.04 -18.73 -9.36
C ALA A 25 -3.36 -18.90 -8.59
N ASP A 26 -4.44 -18.32 -9.09
CA ASP A 26 -5.76 -18.48 -8.51
C ASP A 26 -6.30 -19.90 -8.62
N ARG A 27 -6.28 -20.47 -9.82
CA ARG A 27 -6.85 -21.81 -10.06
C ARG A 27 -6.03 -22.90 -9.40
N LEU A 28 -4.74 -22.98 -9.71
CA LEU A 28 -3.87 -24.04 -9.18
C LEU A 28 -3.52 -23.77 -7.72
N GLY A 29 -3.34 -22.51 -7.32
CA GLY A 29 -3.09 -22.18 -5.92
C GLY A 29 -4.31 -22.44 -5.04
N GLY A 30 -5.53 -22.12 -5.49
CA GLY A 30 -6.76 -22.49 -4.79
C GLY A 30 -6.93 -24.01 -4.66
N TRP A 31 -6.65 -24.77 -5.73
CA TRP A 31 -6.66 -26.25 -5.66
C TRP A 31 -5.58 -26.83 -4.74
N ALA A 32 -4.39 -26.21 -4.72
CA ALA A 32 -3.23 -26.63 -3.94
C ALA A 32 -3.16 -26.00 -2.54
N MET A 33 -4.20 -25.28 -2.12
CA MET A 33 -4.33 -24.62 -0.82
C MET A 33 -3.98 -25.57 0.34
N PRO A 34 -3.20 -25.11 1.35
CA PRO A 34 -2.91 -25.90 2.54
C PRO A 34 -4.15 -26.17 3.39
N ASP A 35 -4.00 -27.11 4.32
CA ASP A 35 -4.94 -27.33 5.43
C ASP A 35 -4.13 -27.32 6.74
N PRO A 36 -4.30 -26.31 7.63
CA PRO A 36 -5.23 -25.17 7.50
C PRO A 36 -4.90 -24.23 6.34
N ALA A 37 -5.93 -23.53 5.83
CA ALA A 37 -5.83 -22.62 4.67
C ALA A 37 -5.09 -21.29 4.96
N VAL A 38 -4.83 -21.00 6.24
CA VAL A 38 -4.14 -19.79 6.68
C VAL A 38 -2.76 -20.19 7.19
N GLU A 39 -1.72 -19.50 6.72
CA GLU A 39 -0.34 -19.68 7.20
C GLU A 39 0.37 -18.33 7.37
N VAL A 40 1.31 -18.25 8.30
CA VAL A 40 2.15 -17.05 8.47
C VAL A 40 3.45 -17.24 7.70
N LEU A 41 3.70 -16.38 6.72
CA LEU A 41 4.94 -16.37 5.95
C LEU A 41 5.91 -15.30 6.46
N PRO A 42 7.18 -15.65 6.73
CA PRO A 42 8.20 -14.64 6.97
C PRO A 42 8.57 -13.98 5.63
N ILE A 43 8.30 -12.69 5.51
CA ILE A 43 8.73 -11.84 4.39
C ILE A 43 9.67 -10.80 4.98
N ASN A 44 10.95 -10.89 4.63
CA ASN A 44 12.01 -9.98 5.12
C ASN A 44 12.03 -9.79 6.64
N GLY A 45 11.78 -10.87 7.40
CA GLY A 45 11.77 -10.85 8.86
C GLY A 45 10.44 -10.40 9.49
N ILE A 46 9.41 -10.12 8.70
CA ILE A 46 8.06 -9.80 9.16
C ILE A 46 7.11 -10.96 8.82
N GLY A 47 6.40 -11.48 9.81
CA GLY A 47 5.37 -12.49 9.65
C GLY A 47 4.10 -11.91 9.03
N ILE A 48 3.77 -12.35 7.81
CA ILE A 48 2.55 -11.97 7.07
C ILE A 48 1.59 -13.15 7.05
N GLU A 49 0.39 -12.97 7.57
CA GLU A 49 -0.65 -13.99 7.56
C GLU A 49 -1.34 -14.05 6.20
N ILE A 50 -1.22 -15.19 5.54
CA ILE A 50 -1.72 -15.44 4.19
C ILE A 50 -2.90 -16.38 4.29
N ASP A 51 -4.08 -15.87 3.94
CA ASP A 51 -5.27 -16.69 3.73
C ASP A 51 -5.36 -17.13 2.26
N HIS A 52 -5.06 -18.39 1.99
CA HIS A 52 -5.06 -18.95 0.64
C HIS A 52 -6.44 -19.00 -0.03
N ARG A 53 -7.53 -18.72 0.69
CA ARG A 53 -8.87 -18.55 0.12
C ARG A 53 -8.95 -17.25 -0.69
N LEU A 54 -8.17 -16.24 -0.32
CA LEU A 54 -8.16 -14.92 -0.95
C LEU A 54 -7.16 -14.86 -2.11
N SER A 55 -7.60 -14.34 -3.26
CA SER A 55 -6.76 -14.20 -4.46
C SER A 55 -5.56 -13.27 -4.22
N THR A 56 -5.77 -12.15 -3.54
CA THR A 56 -4.72 -11.19 -3.17
C THR A 56 -3.64 -11.85 -2.32
N CYS A 57 -4.02 -12.58 -1.26
CA CYS A 57 -3.09 -13.33 -0.43
C CYS A 57 -2.32 -14.41 -1.22
N ARG A 58 -2.97 -15.10 -2.17
CA ARG A 58 -2.25 -16.02 -3.08
C ARG A 58 -1.26 -15.27 -3.96
N HIS A 59 -1.61 -14.11 -4.50
CA HIS A 59 -0.67 -13.30 -5.29
C HIS A 59 0.53 -12.88 -4.45
N MET A 60 0.34 -12.50 -3.18
CA MET A 60 1.42 -12.18 -2.24
C MET A 60 2.30 -13.41 -1.96
N TYR A 61 1.68 -14.56 -1.67
CA TYR A 61 2.38 -15.83 -1.46
C TYR A 61 3.27 -16.23 -2.65
N TYR A 62 2.76 -16.03 -3.87
CA TYR A 62 3.46 -16.36 -5.11
C TYR A 62 4.38 -15.25 -5.61
N GLY A 63 4.50 -14.10 -4.92
CA GLY A 63 5.37 -12.99 -5.34
C GLY A 63 4.90 -12.32 -6.64
N ILE A 64 3.60 -12.30 -6.89
CA ILE A 64 2.98 -11.67 -8.08
C ILE A 64 1.94 -10.59 -7.72
N TYR A 65 1.95 -10.14 -6.47
CA TYR A 65 1.15 -9.00 -5.99
C TYR A 65 1.87 -7.69 -6.30
N GLU A 66 1.14 -6.72 -6.88
CA GLU A 66 1.65 -5.38 -7.23
C GLU A 66 3.04 -5.37 -7.89
N GLU A 67 3.32 -6.32 -8.79
CA GLU A 67 4.69 -6.59 -9.26
C GLU A 67 5.39 -5.38 -9.87
N SER A 68 4.69 -4.59 -10.69
CA SER A 68 5.28 -3.40 -11.30
C SER A 68 5.70 -2.37 -10.24
N PHE A 69 4.95 -2.27 -9.14
CA PHE A 69 5.30 -1.42 -8.02
C PHE A 69 6.43 -2.02 -7.18
N VAL A 70 6.37 -3.31 -6.84
CA VAL A 70 7.46 -3.99 -6.12
C VAL A 70 8.79 -3.86 -6.87
N HIS A 71 8.80 -4.13 -8.19
CA HIS A 71 10.00 -3.95 -9.01
C HIS A 71 10.41 -2.47 -9.11
N PHE A 72 9.48 -1.52 -9.04
CA PHE A 72 9.83 -0.10 -8.95
C PHE A 72 10.52 0.22 -7.62
N LEU A 73 10.00 -0.26 -6.50
CA LEU A 73 10.63 -0.12 -5.18
C LEU A 73 12.04 -0.70 -5.16
N GLU A 74 12.22 -1.91 -5.71
CA GLU A 74 13.54 -2.57 -5.83
C GLU A 74 14.58 -1.73 -6.59
N ARG A 75 14.14 -0.86 -7.50
CA ARG A 75 15.03 0.00 -8.29
C ARG A 75 15.38 1.31 -7.63
N ILE A 76 14.45 1.86 -6.85
CA ILE A 76 14.57 3.22 -6.31
C ILE A 76 15.02 3.24 -4.86
N LEU A 77 14.62 2.24 -4.05
CA LEU A 77 14.98 2.17 -2.64
C LEU A 77 16.39 1.65 -2.46
N LYS A 78 17.07 2.23 -1.48
CA LYS A 78 18.42 1.88 -1.06
C LYS A 78 18.46 1.66 0.45
N PRO A 79 19.47 0.92 0.96
CA PRO A 79 19.70 0.82 2.39
C PRO A 79 19.78 2.21 3.05
N GLY A 80 19.02 2.42 4.13
CA GLY A 80 18.95 3.72 4.82
C GLY A 80 17.80 4.64 4.38
N ASP A 81 17.08 4.32 3.31
CA ASP A 81 15.95 5.14 2.88
C ASP A 81 14.76 5.07 3.86
N VAL A 82 13.90 6.09 3.77
CA VAL A 82 12.65 6.19 4.54
C VAL A 82 11.46 5.95 3.61
N VAL A 83 10.52 5.10 4.04
CA VAL A 83 9.28 4.77 3.32
C VAL A 83 8.09 4.96 4.24
N PHE A 84 7.06 5.65 3.75
CA PHE A 84 5.75 5.71 4.42
C PHE A 84 4.77 4.79 3.67
N ASP A 85 4.21 3.81 4.36
CA ASP A 85 3.22 2.86 3.83
C ASP A 85 1.85 3.19 4.44
N LEU A 86 1.01 3.90 3.69
CA LEU A 86 -0.29 4.39 4.15
C LEU A 86 -1.36 3.42 3.67
N GLY A 87 -2.07 2.78 4.61
CA GLY A 87 -2.97 1.65 4.33
C GLY A 87 -2.18 0.34 4.24
N ALA A 88 -1.43 0.02 5.29
CA ALA A 88 -0.51 -1.11 5.29
C ALA A 88 -1.21 -2.48 5.21
N ASN A 89 -2.51 -2.56 5.52
CA ASN A 89 -3.33 -3.76 5.46
C ASN A 89 -2.71 -4.90 6.29
N ILE A 90 -2.40 -6.05 5.70
CA ILE A 90 -1.72 -7.17 6.37
C ILE A 90 -0.19 -7.02 6.46
N GLY A 91 0.36 -5.89 6.00
CA GLY A 91 1.78 -5.54 6.15
C GLY A 91 2.71 -6.02 5.03
N TYR A 92 2.17 -6.44 3.87
CA TYR A 92 2.98 -6.99 2.77
C TYR A 92 3.97 -5.96 2.19
N ILE A 93 3.49 -4.76 1.84
CA ILE A 93 4.36 -3.70 1.29
C ILE A 93 5.34 -3.18 2.35
N MET A 94 4.88 -2.97 3.59
CA MET A 94 5.77 -2.70 4.74
C MET A 94 6.94 -3.70 4.81
N ALA A 95 6.68 -5.01 4.68
CA ALA A 95 7.71 -6.04 4.71
C ALA A 95 8.63 -6.00 3.48
N VAL A 96 8.10 -5.78 2.29
CA VAL A 96 8.89 -5.59 1.07
C VAL A 96 9.83 -4.39 1.22
N ALA A 97 9.29 -3.22 1.59
CA ALA A 97 10.06 -2.00 1.79
C ALA A 97 11.15 -2.19 2.84
N HIS A 98 10.85 -2.86 3.97
CA HIS A 98 11.84 -3.12 5.02
C HIS A 98 13.02 -3.96 4.52
N GLY A 99 12.76 -4.97 3.69
CA GLY A 99 13.82 -5.79 3.08
C GLY A 99 14.74 -4.99 2.15
N LEU A 100 14.23 -3.92 1.54
CA LEU A 100 14.99 -3.08 0.60
C LEU A 100 15.79 -1.99 1.32
N VAL A 101 15.20 -1.33 2.31
CA VAL A 101 15.86 -0.24 3.06
C VAL A 101 16.73 -0.75 4.21
N GLY A 102 16.53 -1.99 4.64
CA GLY A 102 17.29 -2.63 5.71
C GLY A 102 17.12 -1.96 7.07
N ARG A 103 17.92 -2.40 8.05
CA ARG A 103 17.85 -1.94 9.45
C ARG A 103 18.29 -0.49 9.67
N SER A 104 19.05 0.06 8.74
CA SER A 104 19.46 1.47 8.77
C SER A 104 18.42 2.42 8.21
N GLY A 105 17.41 1.89 7.49
CA GLY A 105 16.29 2.66 6.97
C GLY A 105 15.11 2.69 7.94
N LEU A 106 14.04 3.37 7.51
CA LEU A 106 12.80 3.48 8.27
C LEU A 106 11.60 3.17 7.38
N VAL A 107 10.75 2.25 7.81
CA VAL A 107 9.42 2.02 7.26
C VAL A 107 8.40 2.43 8.31
N ALA A 108 7.64 3.48 8.05
CA ALA A 108 6.53 3.92 8.86
C ALA A 108 5.22 3.50 8.19
N ALA A 109 4.56 2.50 8.76
CA ALA A 109 3.32 1.92 8.26
C ALA A 109 2.13 2.40 9.11
N PHE A 110 1.05 2.80 8.44
CA PHE A 110 -0.17 3.31 9.08
C PHE A 110 -1.35 2.45 8.64
N GLU A 111 -2.03 1.83 9.60
CA GLU A 111 -3.18 0.98 9.37
C GLU A 111 -4.29 1.29 10.39
N PRO A 112 -5.37 1.97 10.00
CA PRO A 112 -6.44 2.32 10.92
C PRO A 112 -7.28 1.13 11.37
N SER A 113 -7.38 0.05 10.58
CA SER A 113 -8.13 -1.14 10.95
C SER A 113 -7.49 -1.84 12.15
N ARG A 114 -8.19 -1.88 13.28
CA ARG A 114 -7.79 -2.64 14.48
C ARG A 114 -7.63 -4.12 14.19
N ILE A 115 -8.36 -4.64 13.21
CA ILE A 115 -8.30 -6.05 12.81
C ILE A 115 -6.99 -6.32 12.08
N CYS A 116 -6.69 -5.55 11.02
CA CYS A 116 -5.45 -5.69 10.25
C CYS A 116 -4.22 -5.37 11.11
N HIS A 117 -4.23 -4.23 11.82
CA HIS A 117 -3.17 -3.85 12.75
C HIS A 117 -2.96 -4.93 13.83
N GLY A 118 -4.03 -5.41 14.45
CA GLY A 118 -3.97 -6.48 15.44
C GLY A 118 -3.42 -7.79 14.87
N GLN A 119 -3.76 -8.13 13.64
CA GLN A 119 -3.21 -9.29 12.94
C GLN A 119 -1.71 -9.17 12.69
N ILE A 120 -1.22 -8.00 12.24
CA ILE A 120 0.21 -7.75 12.10
C ILE A 120 0.91 -7.92 13.45
N MET A 121 0.40 -7.29 14.52
CA MET A 121 1.03 -7.33 15.84
C MET A 121 0.97 -8.71 16.51
N ARG A 122 -0.08 -9.52 16.29
CA ARG A 122 -0.13 -10.90 16.78
C ARG A 122 0.97 -11.77 16.15
N ASN A 123 1.24 -11.57 14.87
CA ASN A 123 2.27 -12.31 14.14
C ASN A 123 3.67 -11.72 14.34
N ASN A 124 3.76 -10.48 14.80
CA ASN A 124 4.99 -9.73 15.01
C ASN A 124 4.96 -9.02 16.37
N PRO A 125 5.05 -9.76 17.50
CA PRO A 125 5.02 -9.16 18.83
C PRO A 125 6.17 -8.16 19.05
N VAL A 126 7.27 -8.34 18.31
CA VAL A 126 8.38 -7.41 18.22
C VAL A 126 8.65 -7.16 16.74
N LEU A 127 8.50 -5.91 16.30
CA LEU A 127 8.84 -5.51 14.95
C LEU A 127 10.36 -5.35 14.80
N PRO A 128 10.92 -5.59 13.60
CA PRO A 128 12.34 -5.33 13.34
C PRO A 128 12.72 -3.86 13.56
N ASP A 129 14.00 -3.62 13.89
CA ASP A 129 14.56 -2.27 13.90
C ASP A 129 14.33 -1.59 12.54
N GLY A 130 13.95 -0.32 12.57
CA GLY A 130 13.61 0.43 11.37
C GLY A 130 12.18 0.20 10.89
N VAL A 131 11.34 -0.55 11.59
CA VAL A 131 9.89 -0.66 11.28
C VAL A 131 9.07 -0.03 12.40
N LYS A 132 8.13 0.84 12.04
CA LYS A 132 7.16 1.45 12.94
C LYS A 132 5.76 1.23 12.37
N LEU A 133 4.89 0.57 13.13
CA LEU A 133 3.50 0.37 12.79
C LEU A 133 2.62 1.23 13.70
N PHE A 134 1.70 1.99 13.10
CA PHE A 134 0.76 2.85 13.80
C PHE A 134 -0.67 2.38 13.52
N ASN A 135 -1.48 2.18 14.57
CA ASN A 135 -2.92 2.02 14.42
C ASN A 135 -3.59 3.39 14.24
N ALA A 136 -3.35 4.02 13.10
CA ALA A 136 -3.75 5.38 12.82
C ALA A 136 -4.20 5.56 11.37
N ALA A 137 -5.17 6.45 11.16
CA ALA A 137 -5.55 6.92 9.83
C ALA A 137 -4.68 8.12 9.44
N ILE A 138 -4.25 8.16 8.18
CA ILE A 138 -3.65 9.39 7.64
C ILE A 138 -4.75 10.33 7.17
N MET A 139 -4.77 11.53 7.72
CA MET A 139 -5.82 12.53 7.50
C MET A 139 -5.22 13.91 7.22
N GLU A 140 -6.07 14.88 6.90
CA GLU A 140 -5.65 16.28 6.69
C GLU A 140 -5.05 16.91 7.97
N ARG A 141 -5.56 16.53 9.15
CA ARG A 141 -5.13 17.04 10.46
C ARG A 141 -5.04 15.92 11.48
N SER A 142 -4.09 16.04 12.40
CA SER A 142 -3.96 15.10 13.51
C SER A 142 -5.07 15.29 14.55
N GLY A 143 -5.47 14.20 15.20
CA GLY A 143 -6.55 14.19 16.18
C GLY A 143 -7.18 12.81 16.36
N SER A 144 -8.50 12.76 16.50
CA SER A 144 -9.29 11.54 16.53
C SER A 144 -10.22 11.50 15.32
N PHE A 145 -10.42 10.33 14.73
CA PHE A 145 -11.29 10.16 13.58
C PHE A 145 -12.18 8.91 13.76
N PRO A 146 -13.49 9.01 13.48
CA PRO A 146 -14.35 7.83 13.45
C PRO A 146 -14.02 7.00 12.21
N PHE A 147 -13.49 5.80 12.44
CA PHE A 147 -13.18 4.83 11.41
C PHE A 147 -14.19 3.70 11.41
N MET A 148 -14.48 3.15 10.23
CA MET A 148 -15.44 2.08 10.04
C MET A 148 -14.77 0.88 9.39
N ASP A 149 -14.59 -0.18 10.17
CA ASP A 149 -14.22 -1.49 9.66
C ASP A 149 -15.47 -2.16 9.09
N THR A 150 -15.42 -2.52 7.81
CA THR A 150 -16.50 -3.27 7.16
C THR A 150 -16.17 -4.76 7.12
N PRO A 151 -17.15 -5.68 7.01
CA PRO A 151 -16.90 -7.11 6.79
C PRO A 151 -16.01 -7.41 5.58
N ARG A 152 -15.90 -6.47 4.62
CA ARG A 152 -14.98 -6.55 3.49
C ARG A 152 -13.52 -6.36 3.94
N VAL A 153 -13.24 -5.54 4.95
CA VAL A 153 -11.92 -5.48 5.60
C VAL A 153 -11.62 -6.82 6.27
N ILE A 154 -12.60 -7.34 7.02
CA ILE A 154 -12.50 -8.59 7.78
C ILE A 154 -12.24 -9.80 6.87
N SER A 155 -12.86 -9.81 5.68
CA SER A 155 -12.80 -10.95 4.75
C SER A 155 -11.82 -10.78 3.58
N SER A 156 -11.38 -9.56 3.25
CA SER A 156 -10.57 -9.31 2.07
C SER A 156 -9.47 -8.24 2.23
N GLY A 157 -9.38 -7.58 3.39
CA GLY A 157 -8.37 -6.56 3.70
C GLY A 157 -8.60 -5.19 3.03
N PHE A 158 -9.77 -4.93 2.43
CA PHE A 158 -10.08 -3.65 1.79
C PHE A 158 -11.00 -2.81 2.68
N SER A 159 -10.60 -1.59 3.04
CA SER A 159 -11.42 -0.67 3.85
C SER A 159 -12.26 0.29 3.01
N VAL A 160 -13.24 0.91 3.65
CA VAL A 160 -14.07 1.96 3.05
C VAL A 160 -14.16 3.08 4.06
N LEU A 161 -13.79 4.29 3.66
CA LEU A 161 -13.94 5.46 4.52
C LEU A 161 -15.42 5.77 4.76
N PHE A 162 -15.68 6.29 5.95
CA PHE A 162 -17.02 6.68 6.42
C PHE A 162 -17.69 7.78 5.58
N HIS A 163 -16.97 8.41 4.64
CA HIS A 163 -17.41 9.66 4.03
C HIS A 163 -18.66 9.58 3.14
N ASN A 164 -19.16 8.38 2.80
CA ASN A 164 -20.28 8.23 1.85
C ASN A 164 -21.27 7.09 2.18
N ARG A 165 -21.26 6.55 3.40
CA ARG A 165 -22.07 5.37 3.76
C ARG A 165 -22.49 5.41 5.23
N GLU A 166 -23.77 5.19 5.49
CA GLU A 166 -24.26 4.86 6.83
C GLU A 166 -23.74 3.47 7.24
N ALA A 167 -23.36 3.32 8.51
CA ALA A 167 -22.90 2.04 9.03
C ALA A 167 -24.00 0.98 8.91
N GLY A 168 -23.67 -0.15 8.28
CA GLY A 168 -24.51 -1.34 8.25
C GLY A 168 -24.44 -2.12 9.57
N PRO A 169 -25.34 -3.11 9.75
CA PRO A 169 -25.42 -3.90 10.99
C PRO A 169 -24.14 -4.70 11.31
N ASP A 170 -23.34 -5.03 10.30
CA ASP A 170 -22.11 -5.81 10.45
C ASP A 170 -20.83 -4.93 10.46
N ASP A 171 -20.98 -3.60 10.39
CA ASP A 171 -19.85 -2.67 10.44
C ASP A 171 -19.43 -2.38 11.88
N GLN A 172 -18.13 -2.26 12.11
CA GLN A 172 -17.58 -1.81 13.39
C GLN A 172 -17.08 -0.38 13.26
N VAL A 173 -17.71 0.54 14.00
CA VAL A 173 -17.30 1.94 14.06
C VAL A 173 -16.57 2.20 15.37
N TYR A 174 -15.39 2.81 15.30
CA TYR A 174 -14.61 3.18 16.47
C TYR A 174 -13.68 4.36 16.15
N GLU A 175 -13.28 5.08 17.21
CA GLU A 175 -12.28 6.14 17.09
C GLU A 175 -10.87 5.55 16.89
N VAL A 176 -10.12 6.14 15.97
CA VAL A 176 -8.69 5.89 15.74
C VAL A 176 -7.89 7.18 15.83
N GLU A 177 -6.60 7.05 16.12
CA GLU A 177 -5.67 8.18 15.99
C GLU A 177 -5.68 8.64 14.52
N ALA A 178 -5.87 9.93 14.30
CA ALA A 178 -5.65 10.57 13.02
C ALA A 178 -4.31 11.29 13.06
N ILE A 179 -3.49 11.12 12.02
CA ILE A 179 -2.16 11.75 11.93
C ILE A 179 -2.02 12.37 10.53
N SER A 180 -1.58 13.63 10.44
CA SER A 180 -1.21 14.21 9.14
C SER A 180 0.17 13.70 8.69
N ILE A 181 0.43 13.65 7.39
CA ILE A 181 1.75 13.23 6.88
C ILE A 181 2.84 14.18 7.40
N ASP A 182 2.53 15.48 7.47
CA ASP A 182 3.43 16.49 8.01
C ASP A 182 3.78 16.22 9.48
N ASP A 183 2.79 15.90 10.32
CA ASP A 183 3.01 15.61 11.75
C ASP A 183 3.72 14.25 11.93
N ALA A 184 3.40 13.24 11.12
CA ALA A 184 4.10 11.97 11.12
C ALA A 184 5.59 12.15 10.81
N ALA A 185 5.90 12.95 9.79
CA ALA A 185 7.28 13.25 9.42
C ALA A 185 8.03 14.00 10.55
N GLN A 186 7.36 14.96 11.19
CA GLN A 186 7.92 15.67 12.35
C GLN A 186 8.16 14.73 13.53
N ARG A 187 7.18 13.91 13.90
CA ARG A 187 7.23 12.97 15.02
C ARG A 187 8.35 11.94 14.86
N LEU A 188 8.60 11.51 13.63
CA LEU A 188 9.65 10.55 13.29
C LEU A 188 11.02 11.21 13.04
N ASN A 189 11.10 12.55 13.07
CA ASN A 189 12.28 13.33 12.76
C ASN A 189 12.93 12.92 11.42
N VAL A 190 12.11 12.80 10.37
CA VAL A 190 12.57 12.42 9.02
C VAL A 190 12.85 13.67 8.20
N GLU A 191 13.97 13.69 7.50
CA GLU A 191 14.38 14.80 6.63
C GLU A 191 14.11 14.52 5.14
N ARG A 192 14.01 13.23 4.77
CA ARG A 192 13.72 12.79 3.40
C ARG A 192 12.91 11.50 3.44
N ILE A 193 11.97 11.37 2.52
CA ILE A 193 11.09 10.22 2.33
C ILE A 193 11.25 9.77 0.87
N ALA A 194 11.87 8.60 0.68
CA ALA A 194 12.14 8.05 -0.65
C ALA A 194 10.85 7.69 -1.40
N CYS A 195 9.85 7.22 -0.67
CA CYS A 195 8.56 6.87 -1.21
C CYS A 195 7.45 6.98 -0.16
N ILE A 196 6.32 7.57 -0.56
CA ILE A 196 5.04 7.43 0.14
C ILE A 196 4.13 6.56 -0.72
N LYS A 197 3.66 5.43 -0.20
CA LYS A 197 2.57 4.65 -0.80
C LYS A 197 1.24 5.07 -0.18
N MET A 198 0.27 5.42 -1.01
CA MET A 198 -1.11 5.72 -0.60
C MET A 198 -2.07 4.74 -1.28
N ASP A 199 -2.62 3.85 -0.47
CA ASP A 199 -3.66 2.89 -0.84
C ASP A 199 -4.61 2.84 0.37
N ILE A 200 -5.41 3.91 0.48
CA ILE A 200 -6.22 4.22 1.66
C ILE A 200 -7.70 4.36 1.30
N GLU A 201 -8.08 3.80 0.15
CA GLU A 201 -9.45 3.50 -0.26
C GLU A 201 -10.37 4.75 -0.29
N GLY A 202 -9.89 5.82 -0.91
CA GLY A 202 -10.63 7.06 -1.12
C GLY A 202 -10.28 8.20 -0.15
N ALA A 203 -9.20 8.08 0.62
CA ALA A 203 -8.68 9.15 1.49
C ALA A 203 -7.47 9.86 0.86
N GLU A 204 -7.08 9.51 -0.36
CA GLU A 204 -5.85 9.97 -1.00
C GLU A 204 -5.79 11.49 -1.03
N LEU A 205 -6.87 12.16 -1.45
CA LEU A 205 -6.94 13.62 -1.44
C LEU A 205 -6.82 14.22 -0.03
N ILE A 206 -7.46 13.60 0.96
CA ILE A 206 -7.47 14.07 2.36
C ILE A 206 -6.06 13.92 2.95
N ALA A 207 -5.40 12.78 2.73
CA ALA A 207 -4.04 12.53 3.16
C ALA A 207 -3.05 13.52 2.54
N LEU A 208 -3.19 13.79 1.23
CA LEU A 208 -2.35 14.77 0.51
C LEU A 208 -2.53 16.21 1.02
N LYS A 209 -3.73 16.58 1.47
CA LYS A 209 -3.94 17.88 2.13
C LYS A 209 -3.22 17.97 3.48
N GLY A 210 -2.96 16.84 4.15
CA GLY A 210 -2.15 16.76 5.37
C GLY A 210 -0.64 16.66 5.12
N ALA A 211 -0.18 16.84 3.88
CA ALA A 211 1.20 16.63 3.44
C ALA A 211 1.85 17.89 2.83
N GLN A 212 1.24 19.07 3.01
CA GLN A 212 1.64 20.29 2.30
C GLN A 212 3.10 20.65 2.55
N ARG A 213 3.58 20.53 3.79
CA ARG A 213 4.97 20.88 4.15
C ARG A 213 5.96 19.89 3.55
N VAL A 214 5.75 18.58 3.67
CA VAL A 214 6.67 17.58 3.12
C VAL A 214 6.69 17.60 1.58
N LEU A 215 5.55 17.88 0.95
CA LEU A 215 5.47 17.97 -0.51
C LEU A 215 6.14 19.24 -1.03
N SER A 216 5.92 20.40 -0.41
CA SER A 216 6.52 21.67 -0.87
C SER A 216 8.03 21.74 -0.64
N SER A 217 8.52 21.22 0.49
CA SER A 217 9.91 21.39 0.93
C SER A 217 10.99 20.61 0.17
N GLY A 218 10.65 19.62 -0.64
CA GLY A 218 11.67 18.73 -1.23
C GLY A 218 11.78 17.37 -0.57
N MET A 219 11.10 17.16 0.55
CA MET A 219 11.34 15.99 1.39
C MET A 219 10.92 14.67 0.74
N VAL A 220 9.93 14.68 -0.16
CA VAL A 220 9.40 13.45 -0.77
C VAL A 220 9.87 13.31 -2.22
N ASP A 221 10.46 12.16 -2.57
CA ASP A 221 10.91 11.91 -3.95
C ASP A 221 9.80 11.34 -4.83
N HIS A 222 9.05 10.38 -4.28
CA HIS A 222 7.99 9.66 -4.99
C HIS A 222 6.74 9.51 -4.13
N VAL A 223 5.58 9.75 -4.73
CA VAL A 223 4.28 9.46 -4.14
C VAL A 223 3.55 8.48 -5.05
N LEU A 224 3.17 7.32 -4.53
CA LEU A 224 2.27 6.41 -5.23
C LEU A 224 0.87 6.63 -4.70
N VAL A 225 -0.09 6.73 -5.63
CA VAL A 225 -1.50 6.89 -5.32
C VAL A 225 -2.31 5.83 -6.08
N GLU A 226 -3.05 4.96 -5.39
CA GLU A 226 -4.04 4.11 -6.05
C GLU A 226 -5.11 5.02 -6.64
N THR A 227 -5.23 5.04 -7.97
CA THR A 227 -6.16 5.92 -8.67
C THR A 227 -7.17 5.09 -9.44
N THR A 228 -8.42 5.20 -9.03
CA THR A 228 -9.58 4.69 -9.77
C THR A 228 -10.29 5.86 -10.43
N ASN A 229 -10.82 5.68 -11.64
CA ASN A 229 -11.60 6.69 -12.36
C ASN A 229 -12.83 6.03 -12.98
N MET A 230 -13.79 5.64 -12.13
CA MET A 230 -14.93 4.80 -12.51
C MET A 230 -16.29 5.50 -12.38
N SER A 231 -16.34 6.67 -11.73
CA SER A 231 -17.53 7.51 -11.55
C SER A 231 -17.17 9.00 -11.60
N ASP A 232 -18.17 9.87 -11.80
CA ASP A 232 -17.95 11.32 -11.89
C ASP A 232 -17.52 11.95 -10.55
N SER A 233 -18.00 11.42 -9.42
CA SER A 233 -17.55 11.86 -8.09
C SER A 233 -16.05 11.62 -7.89
N VAL A 234 -15.59 10.42 -8.26
CA VAL A 234 -14.19 10.02 -8.20
C VAL A 234 -13.33 10.82 -9.17
N ARG A 235 -13.87 11.13 -10.37
CA ARG A 235 -13.19 12.01 -11.34
C ARG A 235 -12.87 13.38 -10.74
N ALA A 236 -13.85 14.03 -10.10
CA ALA A 236 -13.65 15.34 -9.48
C ALA A 236 -12.62 15.30 -8.34
N GLU A 237 -12.50 14.18 -7.64
CA GLU A 237 -11.45 13.97 -6.64
C GLU A 237 -10.07 13.82 -7.30
N ASN A 238 -9.96 13.02 -8.36
CA ASN A 238 -8.74 12.85 -9.14
C ASN A 238 -8.23 14.18 -9.71
N GLU A 239 -9.12 15.04 -10.23
CA GLU A 239 -8.75 16.39 -10.70
C GLU A 239 -8.04 17.20 -9.60
N ARG A 240 -8.51 17.11 -8.36
CA ARG A 240 -7.92 17.81 -7.21
C ARG A 240 -6.59 17.18 -6.78
N ILE A 241 -6.47 15.85 -6.82
CA ILE A 241 -5.22 15.14 -6.55
C ILE A 241 -4.16 15.55 -7.57
N ILE A 242 -4.51 15.55 -8.86
CA ILE A 242 -3.62 15.96 -9.95
C ILE A 242 -3.17 17.40 -9.74
N ALA A 243 -4.11 18.34 -9.55
CA ALA A 243 -3.80 19.75 -9.36
C ALA A 243 -2.88 19.98 -8.13
N LEU A 244 -3.12 19.25 -7.03
CA LEU A 244 -2.30 19.34 -5.82
C LEU A 244 -0.87 18.85 -6.08
N LEU A 245 -0.70 17.67 -6.67
CA LEU A 245 0.62 17.07 -6.89
C LEU A 245 1.41 17.81 -7.97
N GLU A 246 0.78 18.20 -9.08
CA GLU A 246 1.42 19.03 -10.11
C GLU A 246 1.79 20.42 -9.58
N GLY A 247 0.93 21.01 -8.74
CA GLY A 247 1.22 22.27 -8.06
C GLY A 247 2.44 22.22 -7.14
N HIS A 248 2.80 21.03 -6.64
CA HIS A 248 4.02 20.77 -5.88
C HIS A 248 5.19 20.26 -6.74
N GLY A 249 5.07 20.28 -8.06
CA GLY A 249 6.13 19.93 -9.00
C GLY A 249 6.30 18.43 -9.27
N TYR A 250 5.31 17.60 -8.91
CA TYR A 250 5.31 16.18 -9.25
C TYR A 250 4.75 15.94 -10.64
N LYS A 251 5.25 14.90 -11.30
CA LYS A 251 4.79 14.47 -12.61
C LYS A 251 4.34 13.00 -12.57
N PRO A 252 3.20 12.66 -13.20
CA PRO A 252 2.66 11.31 -13.19
C PRO A 252 3.44 10.37 -14.12
N HIS A 253 3.67 9.15 -13.65
CA HIS A 253 4.33 8.06 -14.36
C HIS A 253 3.61 6.73 -14.07
N LEU A 254 3.76 5.78 -14.97
CA LEU A 254 3.38 4.38 -14.75
C LEU A 254 4.64 3.49 -14.76
N PRO A 255 4.77 2.57 -13.80
CA PRO A 255 5.83 1.58 -13.84
C PRO A 255 5.51 0.49 -14.87
N ASP A 256 6.50 0.10 -15.68
CA ASP A 256 6.40 -1.14 -16.45
C ASP A 256 6.60 -2.38 -15.56
N ARG A 257 6.47 -3.57 -16.15
CA ARG A 257 6.64 -4.84 -15.43
C ARG A 257 8.02 -5.04 -14.83
N ARG A 258 9.03 -4.26 -15.24
CA ARG A 258 10.40 -4.30 -14.71
C ARG A 258 10.67 -3.11 -13.78
N GLY A 259 9.66 -2.32 -13.43
CA GLY A 259 9.76 -1.18 -12.54
C GLY A 259 10.31 0.10 -13.17
N HIS A 260 10.47 0.19 -14.51
CA HIS A 260 10.87 1.46 -15.12
C HIS A 260 9.68 2.40 -15.21
N LEU A 261 9.88 3.65 -14.80
CA LEU A 261 8.87 4.68 -14.92
C LEU A 261 8.78 5.22 -16.34
N HIS A 262 7.57 5.27 -16.86
CA HIS A 262 7.23 5.92 -18.12
C HIS A 262 6.31 7.10 -17.83
N PRO A 263 6.63 8.32 -18.32
CA PRO A 263 5.73 9.47 -18.16
C PRO A 263 4.33 9.13 -18.67
N TRP A 264 3.31 9.56 -17.94
CA TRP A 264 1.93 9.26 -18.29
C TRP A 264 1.08 10.52 -18.32
N THR A 265 0.33 10.73 -19.41
CA THR A 265 -0.70 11.76 -19.46
C THR A 265 -2.01 11.16 -18.95
N ILE A 266 -2.50 11.65 -17.83
CA ILE A 266 -3.75 11.19 -17.24
C ILE A 266 -4.91 11.71 -18.10
N ASP A 267 -5.71 10.78 -18.64
CA ASP A 267 -6.91 11.07 -19.40
C ASP A 267 -8.13 10.67 -18.56
N LEU A 268 -8.70 11.65 -17.85
CA LEU A 268 -9.84 11.44 -16.97
C LEU A 268 -11.15 11.18 -17.72
N ASP A 269 -11.20 11.37 -19.04
CA ASP A 269 -12.37 10.97 -19.84
C ASP A 269 -12.48 9.45 -20.02
N LYS A 270 -11.37 8.73 -19.78
CA LYS A 270 -11.33 7.27 -19.82
C LYS A 270 -11.50 6.66 -18.44
N ARG A 271 -12.20 5.53 -18.39
CA ARG A 271 -12.25 4.69 -17.20
C ARG A 271 -10.96 3.92 -17.03
N PHE A 272 -10.37 3.98 -15.84
CA PHE A 272 -9.19 3.20 -15.49
C PHE A 272 -9.14 2.94 -13.98
N ARG A 273 -8.30 1.99 -13.59
CA ARG A 273 -7.82 1.80 -12.22
C ARG A 273 -6.35 1.42 -12.31
N THR A 274 -5.47 2.18 -11.67
CA THR A 274 -4.04 1.94 -11.69
C THR A 274 -3.35 2.68 -10.55
N ASP A 275 -2.17 2.20 -10.17
CA ASP A 275 -1.26 2.94 -9.30
C ASP A 275 -0.49 3.96 -10.12
N ILE A 276 -0.66 5.25 -9.80
CA ILE A 276 0.10 6.34 -10.43
C ILE A 276 1.28 6.67 -9.55
N ILE A 277 2.47 6.68 -10.14
CA ILE A 277 3.69 7.11 -9.46
C ILE A 277 3.99 8.55 -9.83
N TRP A 278 3.86 9.42 -8.85
CA TRP A 278 4.17 10.83 -8.93
C TRP A 278 5.62 11.04 -8.53
N LYS A 279 6.44 11.42 -9.50
CA LYS A 279 7.86 11.68 -9.31
C LYS A 279 8.10 13.18 -9.27
N ARG A 280 8.82 13.67 -8.26
CA ARG A 280 9.21 15.09 -8.21
C ARG A 280 10.10 15.44 -9.40
N GLY A 281 9.80 16.54 -10.09
CA GLY A 281 10.73 17.13 -11.05
C GLY A 281 12.02 17.60 -10.37
N ALA A 282 13.12 17.68 -11.13
CA ALA A 282 14.30 18.38 -10.63
C ALA A 282 13.91 19.83 -10.29
N LEU A 283 14.28 20.29 -9.10
CA LEU A 283 14.17 21.70 -8.75
C LEU A 283 15.12 22.46 -9.69
N ASN A 284 14.58 23.39 -10.48
CA ASN A 284 15.38 24.33 -11.28
C ASN A 284 16.12 25.31 -10.36
#